data_AF-A0A2N9HLE8-F1
#
_entry.id   AF-A0A2N9HLE8-F1
#
_cell.length_a   1.000
_cell.length_b   1.000
_cell.length_c   1.000
_cell.angle_alpha   90.00
_cell.angle_beta   90.00
_cell.angle_gamma   90.00
#
_symmetry.space_group_name_H-M   'P 1'
#
loop_
_entity.id
_entity.type
_entity.pdbx_description
1 polymer ?
#
loop_
_entity_poly.entity_id
_entity_poly.type
_entity_poly.pdbx_seq_one_letter_code
_entity_poly.pdbx_strand_id
1 'polypeptide(L)'
;MTKQNVIIPDAKSGIKMAILAMTNSSIFSMAARKPPPAPGCGGYITIQRKKRRNNDLEINGEARINAWVDSMKASSPTHIKATPSLVDHDPSSFIARNPSALDRFEQIIEASMGKQIVMFLDYDGTLSPIVEDPDRAFMTKDMRKTVRNLAKCFPTAIVSGRCRDKVYSFVRLAELYYAGSHGMDIKGPAKGSKYKKVSELKAEVVSGSSVLFQPASEFLPMIDQVYKQLVEKTKATPGSKVENNKFCVSVHFRCVDEKDLSELAQQVKSVLKEYPKLRLTQGRKVLEIRPTIKWDKGKALEFLLESLGFANCNNVFPVYIGDDRTDEDAFKILRDRGQGFGILVSKFPKETSASYSLQEPTEASYGLFATLGPMETITRAVQGVK
;
A
#
# COMPACT_ATOMS: atom_id res chain seq x y z
N MET A 1 25.42 17.65 -68.23
CA MET A 1 24.81 17.59 -69.57
C MET A 1 23.35 17.17 -69.37
N THR A 2 22.37 18.09 -69.29
CA THR A 2 21.50 18.59 -70.41
C THR A 2 20.89 17.44 -71.22
N LYS A 3 19.57 17.22 -71.42
CA LYS A 3 18.27 17.93 -71.34
C LYS A 3 17.19 16.81 -71.20
N GLN A 4 16.10 16.87 -70.43
CA GLN A 4 14.87 17.69 -70.45
C GLN A 4 14.00 17.65 -71.74
N ASN A 5 12.67 17.50 -71.51
CA ASN A 5 11.47 17.79 -72.34
C ASN A 5 10.82 16.57 -73.07
N VAL A 6 9.48 16.35 -73.12
CA VAL A 6 8.25 17.15 -72.88
C VAL A 6 7.04 16.16 -72.98
N ILE A 7 6.09 16.10 -72.03
CA ILE A 7 4.71 16.68 -71.98
C ILE A 7 3.62 15.96 -72.86
N ILE A 8 2.73 15.13 -72.26
CA ILE A 8 1.24 15.22 -71.93
C ILE A 8 0.25 15.19 -73.15
N PRO A 9 -1.11 15.07 -73.03
CA PRO A 9 -2.08 14.28 -72.19
C PRO A 9 -3.17 13.51 -73.02
N ASP A 10 -4.02 12.71 -72.36
CA ASP A 10 -5.46 13.00 -72.08
C ASP A 10 -6.41 11.77 -72.08
N ALA A 11 -7.58 11.96 -71.45
CA ALA A 11 -8.80 11.13 -71.31
C ALA A 11 -8.99 10.50 -69.91
N LYS A 12 -9.65 11.18 -68.95
CA LYS A 12 -11.11 11.44 -68.75
C LYS A 12 -11.97 10.21 -68.43
N SER A 13 -12.36 10.08 -67.16
CA SER A 13 -13.72 9.79 -66.66
C SER A 13 -13.66 9.81 -65.12
N GLY A 14 -14.39 10.59 -64.33
CA GLY A 14 -15.49 11.49 -64.61
C GLY A 14 -16.80 11.06 -63.93
N ILE A 15 -16.85 10.88 -62.60
CA ILE A 15 -18.12 10.93 -61.84
C ILE A 15 -17.93 11.79 -60.57
N LYS A 16 -18.64 12.93 -60.57
CA LYS A 16 -18.94 13.80 -59.42
C LYS A 16 -20.21 13.30 -58.72
N MET A 17 -20.37 13.68 -57.45
CA MET A 17 -21.60 14.14 -56.75
C MET A 17 -21.52 13.69 -55.28
N ALA A 18 -22.08 14.35 -54.28
CA ALA A 18 -22.40 15.73 -53.97
C ALA A 18 -22.83 15.68 -52.50
N ILE A 19 -22.58 16.77 -51.77
CA ILE A 19 -23.04 16.95 -50.40
C ILE A 19 -24.57 17.13 -50.44
N LEU A 20 -25.29 16.37 -49.61
CA LEU A 20 -26.64 16.74 -49.19
C LEU A 20 -26.87 16.28 -47.74
N ALA A 21 -26.91 17.26 -46.84
CA ALA A 21 -27.56 17.12 -45.56
C ALA A 21 -29.08 17.17 -45.80
N MET A 22 -29.82 16.15 -45.36
CA MET A 22 -31.24 16.28 -45.06
C MET A 22 -31.65 15.44 -43.86
N THR A 23 -32.27 16.16 -42.95
CA THR A 23 -33.16 15.75 -41.88
C THR A 23 -34.25 14.78 -42.35
N ASN A 24 -34.53 13.74 -41.56
CA ASN A 24 -35.84 13.08 -41.56
C ASN A 24 -36.35 12.92 -40.13
N SER A 25 -37.22 13.84 -39.76
CA SER A 25 -38.30 13.64 -38.81
C SER A 25 -39.35 12.72 -39.44
N SER A 26 -39.85 11.73 -38.70
CA SER A 26 -41.21 11.79 -38.12
C SER A 26 -41.81 10.40 -37.80
N ILE A 27 -42.40 10.36 -36.59
CA ILE A 27 -43.61 9.63 -36.18
C ILE A 27 -43.48 8.11 -35.98
N PHE A 28 -43.25 7.69 -34.72
CA PHE A 28 -44.27 7.01 -33.93
C PHE A 28 -44.04 7.30 -32.43
N SER A 29 -45.12 7.73 -31.79
CA SER A 29 -45.23 8.16 -30.39
C SER A 29 -45.52 6.96 -29.49
N MET A 30 -44.76 6.80 -28.40
CA MET A 30 -45.28 6.23 -27.16
C MET A 30 -44.71 6.97 -25.94
N ALA A 31 -45.63 7.43 -25.10
CA ALA A 31 -45.43 8.34 -24.00
C ALA A 31 -44.60 7.76 -22.85
N ALA A 32 -43.93 8.69 -22.16
CA ALA A 32 -43.16 8.52 -20.95
C ALA A 32 -43.93 7.77 -19.84
N ARG A 33 -43.26 6.81 -19.19
CA ARG A 33 -43.66 6.30 -17.87
C ARG A 33 -42.62 6.68 -16.84
N LYS A 34 -43.00 7.60 -15.94
CA LYS A 34 -42.30 7.90 -14.68
C LYS A 34 -42.33 6.66 -13.78
N PRO A 35 -41.27 6.38 -12.99
CA PRO A 35 -41.34 5.37 -11.93
C PRO A 35 -42.30 5.83 -10.80
N PRO A 36 -42.95 4.89 -10.09
CA PRO A 36 -43.98 5.20 -9.10
C PRO A 36 -43.39 5.81 -7.81
N PRO A 37 -44.19 6.56 -7.04
CA PRO A 37 -43.75 7.16 -5.78
C PRO A 37 -43.68 6.10 -4.66
N ALA A 38 -42.65 6.17 -3.83
CA ALA A 38 -42.57 5.40 -2.60
C ALA A 38 -43.59 5.95 -1.56
N PRO A 39 -44.24 5.10 -0.73
CA PRO A 39 -45.18 5.54 0.28
C PRO A 39 -44.48 6.28 1.43
N GLY A 40 -45.03 7.42 1.82
CA GLY A 40 -44.55 8.24 2.92
C GLY A 40 -45.20 7.95 4.27
N CYS A 41 -44.37 8.12 5.31
CA CYS A 41 -44.66 8.58 6.67
C CYS A 41 -45.57 7.80 7.62
N GLY A 42 -44.98 7.37 8.74
CA GLY A 42 -45.66 7.13 10.01
C GLY A 42 -44.70 6.63 11.09
N GLY A 43 -43.99 7.52 11.79
CA GLY A 43 -43.18 7.14 12.96
C GLY A 43 -42.11 8.16 13.31
N TYR A 44 -42.47 9.14 14.14
CA TYR A 44 -41.52 10.06 14.78
C TYR A 44 -40.62 9.29 15.77
N ILE A 45 -39.31 9.22 15.49
CA ILE A 45 -38.29 8.99 16.52
C ILE A 45 -37.23 10.08 16.36
N THR A 46 -37.22 10.99 17.33
CA THR A 46 -36.28 12.11 17.45
C THR A 46 -34.87 11.58 17.68
N ILE A 47 -34.06 11.47 16.62
CA ILE A 47 -32.61 11.23 16.75
C ILE A 47 -31.94 12.59 16.88
N GLN A 48 -31.56 12.95 18.11
CA GLN A 48 -30.70 14.10 18.37
C GLN A 48 -29.40 13.97 17.55
N ARG A 49 -29.17 14.92 16.64
CA ARG A 49 -27.87 15.17 16.04
C ARG A 49 -26.86 15.44 17.17
N LYS A 50 -26.08 14.43 17.56
CA LYS A 50 -24.85 14.65 18.31
C LYS A 50 -23.88 15.42 17.41
N LYS A 51 -23.90 16.74 17.59
CA LYS A 51 -22.84 17.67 17.19
C LYS A 51 -21.50 17.00 17.49
N ARG A 52 -20.67 16.75 16.47
CA ARG A 52 -19.24 16.44 16.65
C ARG A 52 -18.66 17.58 17.47
N ARG A 53 -18.52 17.35 18.78
CA ARG A 53 -17.74 18.20 19.67
C ARG A 53 -16.28 17.95 19.30
N ASN A 54 -15.60 19.02 18.87
CA ASN A 54 -14.17 19.11 19.05
C ASN A 54 -13.90 18.78 20.53
N ASN A 55 -13.11 17.74 20.79
CA ASN A 55 -12.64 17.41 22.13
C ASN A 55 -11.53 18.39 22.52
N ASP A 56 -11.91 19.64 22.73
CA ASP A 56 -11.23 20.53 23.68
C ASP A 56 -12.06 20.48 24.97
N LEU A 57 -11.82 19.42 25.74
CA LEU A 57 -12.21 19.30 27.13
C LEU A 57 -10.92 19.03 27.89
N GLU A 58 -10.53 19.99 28.72
CA GLU A 58 -9.44 19.89 29.67
C GLU A 58 -9.71 18.69 30.59
N ILE A 59 -9.12 17.55 30.24
CA ILE A 59 -9.14 16.32 31.02
C ILE A 59 -7.68 16.00 31.34
N ASN A 60 -7.39 15.91 32.64
CA ASN A 60 -6.09 15.65 33.26
C ASN A 60 -5.16 14.77 32.41
N GLY A 61 -3.89 15.18 32.31
CA GLY A 61 -2.86 14.49 31.52
C GLY A 61 -2.71 13.00 31.84
N GLU A 62 -2.98 12.60 33.09
CA GLU A 62 -2.96 11.20 33.55
C GLU A 62 -4.00 10.31 32.85
N ALA A 63 -5.24 10.78 32.68
CA ALA A 63 -6.28 10.00 32.01
C ALA A 63 -5.95 9.72 30.53
N ARG A 64 -5.30 10.67 29.85
CA ARG A 64 -4.80 10.50 28.47
C ARG A 64 -3.57 9.59 28.39
N ILE A 65 -2.81 9.45 29.48
CA ILE A 65 -1.68 8.50 29.55
C ILE A 65 -2.22 7.09 29.78
N ASN A 66 -3.15 6.91 30.71
CA ASN A 66 -3.75 5.60 31.01
C ASN A 66 -4.41 4.98 29.76
N ALA A 67 -5.26 5.73 29.06
CA ALA A 67 -5.89 5.25 27.82
C ALA A 67 -4.86 4.86 26.74
N TRP A 68 -3.71 5.53 26.71
CA TRP A 68 -2.65 5.23 25.75
C TRP A 68 -1.82 4.01 26.17
N VAL A 69 -1.52 3.86 27.46
CA VAL A 69 -0.90 2.65 28.01
C VAL A 69 -1.78 1.44 27.76
N ASP A 70 -3.11 1.57 27.90
CA ASP A 70 -4.05 0.52 27.56
C ASP A 70 -4.01 0.17 26.07
N SER A 71 -3.87 1.17 25.19
CA SER A 71 -3.60 0.92 23.76
C SER A 71 -2.28 0.18 23.54
N MET A 72 -1.21 0.53 24.26
CA MET A 72 0.09 -0.14 24.18
C MET A 72 -0.02 -1.61 24.65
N LYS A 73 -0.78 -1.89 25.71
CA LYS A 73 -1.08 -3.24 26.18
C LYS A 73 -1.87 -4.03 25.13
N ALA A 74 -2.91 -3.45 24.55
CA ALA A 74 -3.74 -4.09 23.53
C ALA A 74 -2.97 -4.41 22.23
N SER A 75 -1.87 -3.71 21.96
CA SER A 75 -1.00 -4.04 20.81
C SER A 75 -0.15 -5.31 21.01
N SER A 76 -0.30 -6.02 22.14
CA SER A 76 0.41 -7.26 22.47
C SER A 76 -0.11 -8.49 21.73
N PRO A 77 0.77 -9.32 21.13
CA PRO A 77 0.38 -10.62 20.60
C PRO A 77 -0.31 -11.52 21.64
N THR A 78 0.09 -11.42 22.91
CA THR A 78 -0.44 -12.24 24.02
C THR A 78 -1.81 -11.79 24.51
N HIS A 79 -2.19 -10.52 24.33
CA HIS A 79 -3.44 -9.96 24.86
C HIS A 79 -4.61 -10.04 23.85
N ILE A 80 -4.37 -10.55 22.64
CA ILE A 80 -5.47 -10.87 21.70
C ILE A 80 -6.19 -12.16 22.13
N LYS A 81 -5.62 -12.94 23.07
CA LYS A 81 -6.39 -13.93 23.83
C LYS A 81 -7.07 -13.22 25.01
N ALA A 82 -8.40 -13.27 25.00
CA ALA A 82 -9.30 -12.80 26.06
C ALA A 82 -9.61 -11.28 26.09
N THR A 83 -10.22 -10.77 25.02
CA THR A 83 -11.35 -9.84 25.21
C THR A 83 -12.33 -10.04 24.06
N PRO A 84 -13.53 -10.60 24.28
CA PRO A 84 -14.60 -10.50 23.30
C PRO A 84 -15.00 -9.02 23.30
N SER A 85 -14.41 -8.23 22.40
CA SER A 85 -14.95 -6.92 22.08
C SER A 85 -16.41 -7.11 21.69
N LEU A 86 -17.31 -6.38 22.36
CA LEU A 86 -18.77 -6.36 22.19
C LEU A 86 -19.21 -5.81 20.83
N VAL A 87 -18.65 -6.35 19.76
CA VAL A 87 -19.10 -6.17 18.40
C VAL A 87 -19.12 -7.57 17.81
N ASP A 88 -20.31 -8.15 17.65
CA ASP A 88 -20.55 -9.38 16.91
C ASP A 88 -20.06 -9.17 15.46
N HIS A 89 -18.76 -9.36 15.23
CA HIS A 89 -18.24 -9.55 13.90
C HIS A 89 -18.31 -11.05 13.62
N ASP A 90 -19.44 -11.46 13.05
CA ASP A 90 -19.61 -12.79 12.48
C ASP A 90 -18.41 -13.10 11.57
N PRO A 91 -17.57 -14.11 11.89
CA PRO A 91 -16.44 -14.51 11.07
C PRO A 91 -16.84 -14.78 9.62
N SER A 92 -18.09 -15.23 9.39
CA SER A 92 -18.64 -15.45 8.05
C SER A 92 -18.72 -14.15 7.24
N SER A 93 -19.06 -13.02 7.91
CA SER A 93 -19.16 -11.70 7.29
C SER A 93 -17.79 -11.13 6.89
N PHE A 94 -16.73 -11.44 7.65
CA PHE A 94 -15.37 -11.03 7.31
C PHE A 94 -14.83 -11.83 6.12
N ILE A 95 -15.01 -13.16 6.13
CA ILE A 95 -14.61 -14.04 5.02
C ILE A 95 -15.37 -13.70 3.74
N ALA A 96 -16.67 -13.34 3.85
CA ALA A 96 -17.47 -12.89 2.71
C ALA A 96 -16.99 -11.54 2.15
N ARG A 97 -16.47 -10.64 2.99
CA ARG A 97 -15.95 -9.32 2.58
C ARG A 97 -14.52 -9.36 2.06
N ASN A 98 -13.68 -10.27 2.57
CA ASN A 98 -12.26 -10.40 2.24
C ASN A 98 -11.90 -11.88 2.04
N PRO A 99 -12.33 -12.50 0.93
CA PRO A 99 -12.06 -13.92 0.68
C PRO A 99 -10.55 -14.18 0.56
N SER A 100 -10.15 -15.43 0.78
CA SER A 100 -8.78 -15.87 0.58
C SER A 100 -8.32 -15.57 -0.85
N ALA A 101 -7.14 -14.94 -0.97
CA ALA A 101 -6.53 -14.69 -2.28
C ALA A 101 -6.15 -16.00 -2.99
N LEU A 102 -5.88 -17.08 -2.24
CA LEU A 102 -5.62 -18.40 -2.80
C LEU A 102 -6.89 -19.02 -3.39
N ASP A 103 -8.03 -18.86 -2.71
CA ASP A 103 -9.33 -19.41 -3.15
C ASP A 103 -9.94 -18.62 -4.32
N ARG A 104 -9.50 -17.37 -4.52
CA ARG A 104 -9.94 -16.47 -5.59
C ARG A 104 -8.85 -16.24 -6.63
N PHE A 105 -7.88 -17.14 -6.68
CA PHE A 105 -6.71 -16.98 -7.50
C PHE A 105 -7.03 -16.83 -9.01
N GLU A 106 -7.93 -17.66 -9.54
CA GLU A 106 -8.34 -17.59 -10.95
C GLU A 106 -8.98 -16.23 -11.30
N GLN A 107 -9.83 -15.70 -10.42
CA GLN A 107 -10.48 -14.39 -10.60
C GLN A 107 -9.46 -13.25 -10.56
N ILE A 108 -8.46 -13.36 -9.69
CA ILE A 108 -7.34 -12.42 -9.61
C ILE A 108 -6.58 -12.39 -10.93
N ILE A 109 -6.28 -13.57 -11.50
CA ILE A 109 -5.59 -13.66 -12.78
C ILE A 109 -6.44 -13.08 -13.91
N GLU A 110 -7.71 -13.45 -14.00
CA GLU A 110 -8.64 -12.92 -14.99
C GLU A 110 -8.72 -11.39 -14.93
N ALA A 111 -8.85 -10.81 -13.73
CA ALA A 111 -8.89 -9.36 -13.54
C ALA A 111 -7.59 -8.63 -13.94
N SER A 112 -6.46 -9.35 -13.95
CA SER A 112 -5.14 -8.85 -14.32
C SER A 112 -4.78 -9.06 -15.81
N MET A 113 -5.54 -9.87 -16.56
CA MET A 113 -5.24 -10.18 -17.96
C MET A 113 -5.18 -8.91 -18.82
N GLY A 114 -4.19 -8.83 -19.70
CA GLY A 114 -3.93 -7.67 -20.56
C GLY A 114 -3.31 -6.45 -19.86
N LYS A 115 -3.18 -6.45 -18.53
CA LYS A 115 -2.69 -5.31 -17.73
C LYS A 115 -1.23 -5.47 -17.32
N GLN A 116 -0.56 -4.35 -17.08
CA GLN A 116 0.80 -4.31 -16.54
C GLN A 116 0.77 -4.45 -15.02
N ILE A 117 1.21 -5.60 -14.49
CA ILE A 117 1.22 -5.84 -13.05
C ILE A 117 2.41 -5.14 -12.39
N VAL A 118 2.19 -4.52 -11.24
CA VAL A 118 3.24 -3.94 -10.37
C VAL A 118 3.04 -4.45 -8.95
N MET A 119 4.09 -5.00 -8.35
CA MET A 119 4.01 -5.66 -7.04
C MET A 119 4.57 -4.75 -5.94
N PHE A 120 3.81 -4.58 -4.86
CA PHE A 120 4.21 -3.87 -3.66
C PHE A 120 4.09 -4.82 -2.46
N LEU A 121 5.18 -4.99 -1.73
CA LEU A 121 5.27 -5.96 -0.65
C LEU A 121 5.74 -5.27 0.61
N ASP A 122 4.93 -5.33 1.66
CA ASP A 122 5.43 -5.05 3.00
C ASP A 122 6.40 -6.14 3.48
N TYR A 123 7.18 -5.88 4.53
CA TYR A 123 8.19 -6.79 5.02
C TYR A 123 7.79 -7.55 6.30
N ASP A 124 7.60 -6.83 7.41
CA ASP A 124 7.42 -7.43 8.74
C ASP A 124 5.98 -7.88 8.93
N GLY A 125 5.74 -9.17 9.17
CA GLY A 125 4.38 -9.73 9.21
C GLY A 125 3.81 -10.10 7.85
N THR A 126 4.52 -9.75 6.77
CA THR A 126 4.14 -10.06 5.38
C THR A 126 5.11 -11.04 4.72
N LEU A 127 6.38 -10.65 4.54
CA LEU A 127 7.42 -11.50 3.94
C LEU A 127 8.28 -12.22 5.00
N SER A 128 8.26 -11.72 6.23
CA SER A 128 8.92 -12.30 7.40
C SER A 128 7.90 -12.43 8.52
N PRO A 129 7.98 -13.46 9.38
CA PRO A 129 7.17 -13.50 10.60
C PRO A 129 7.49 -12.33 11.53
N ILE A 130 6.51 -11.97 12.36
CA ILE A 130 6.71 -11.04 13.49
C ILE A 130 7.46 -11.79 14.58
N VAL A 131 8.64 -11.29 14.96
CA VAL A 131 9.55 -11.91 15.95
C VAL A 131 9.90 -10.93 17.06
N GLU A 132 10.21 -11.41 18.26
CA GLU A 132 10.52 -10.57 19.43
C GLU A 132 11.65 -9.58 19.18
N ASP A 133 12.79 -10.08 18.69
CA ASP A 133 13.91 -9.24 18.30
C ASP A 133 13.75 -8.77 16.84
N PRO A 134 13.52 -7.47 16.59
CA PRO A 134 13.36 -6.96 15.23
C PRO A 134 14.60 -7.17 14.36
N ASP A 135 15.78 -7.44 14.92
CA ASP A 135 17.00 -7.74 14.14
C ASP A 135 17.02 -9.18 13.60
N ARG A 136 16.07 -10.03 14.03
CA ARG A 136 15.96 -11.44 13.63
C ARG A 136 14.77 -11.73 12.73
N ALA A 137 14.09 -10.68 12.23
CA ALA A 137 12.97 -10.80 11.32
C ALA A 137 13.44 -11.17 9.91
N PHE A 138 13.96 -12.38 9.73
CA PHE A 138 14.48 -12.85 8.44
C PHE A 138 13.39 -13.54 7.62
N MET A 139 13.26 -13.16 6.35
CA MET A 139 12.55 -13.97 5.36
C MET A 139 13.29 -15.30 5.07
N THR A 140 12.52 -16.34 4.77
CA THR A 140 13.08 -17.66 4.41
C THR A 140 13.81 -17.62 3.06
N LYS A 141 14.66 -18.63 2.80
CA LYS A 141 15.33 -18.78 1.50
C LYS A 141 14.33 -18.95 0.36
N ASP A 142 13.25 -19.69 0.61
CA ASP A 142 12.20 -19.91 -0.38
C ASP A 142 11.44 -18.63 -0.68
N MET A 143 11.01 -17.87 0.33
CA MET A 143 10.36 -16.57 0.13
C MET A 143 11.24 -15.62 -0.69
N ARG A 144 12.54 -15.55 -0.39
CA ARG A 144 13.49 -14.73 -1.17
C ARG A 144 13.58 -15.19 -2.63
N LYS A 145 13.55 -16.51 -2.89
CA LYS A 145 13.52 -17.07 -4.24
C LYS A 145 12.22 -16.69 -4.95
N THR A 146 11.08 -16.71 -4.26
CA THR A 146 9.78 -16.26 -4.77
C THR A 146 9.83 -14.81 -5.20
N VAL A 147 10.23 -13.90 -4.30
CA VAL A 147 10.31 -12.46 -4.58
C VAL A 147 11.28 -12.18 -5.73
N ARG A 148 12.42 -12.88 -5.80
CA ARG A 148 13.36 -12.79 -6.92
C ARG A 148 12.72 -13.20 -8.25
N ASN A 149 11.94 -14.29 -8.26
CA ASN A 149 11.27 -14.74 -9.47
C ASN A 149 10.16 -13.79 -9.90
N LEU A 150 9.40 -13.25 -8.94
CA LEU A 150 8.40 -12.21 -9.16
C LEU A 150 9.03 -10.98 -9.83
N ALA A 151 10.18 -10.53 -9.34
CA ALA A 151 10.90 -9.37 -9.86
C ALA A 151 11.44 -9.53 -11.29
N LYS A 152 11.56 -10.78 -11.79
CA LYS A 152 11.90 -11.03 -13.20
C LYS A 152 10.71 -10.81 -14.13
N CYS A 153 9.49 -10.96 -13.60
CA CYS A 153 8.25 -10.82 -14.36
C CYS A 153 7.67 -9.42 -14.26
N PHE A 154 7.68 -8.84 -13.05
CA PHE A 154 6.99 -7.59 -12.73
C PHE A 154 7.90 -6.62 -11.98
N PRO A 155 7.78 -5.31 -12.22
CA PRO A 155 8.33 -4.31 -11.31
C PRO A 155 7.85 -4.59 -9.88
N THR A 156 8.80 -4.75 -8.95
CA THR A 156 8.50 -5.16 -7.58
C THR A 156 9.18 -4.22 -6.59
N ALA A 157 8.42 -3.74 -5.61
CA ALA A 157 8.86 -2.84 -4.57
C ALA A 157 8.66 -3.44 -3.18
N ILE A 158 9.65 -3.31 -2.30
CA ILE A 158 9.51 -3.54 -0.86
C ILE A 158 9.14 -2.20 -0.19
N VAL A 159 8.05 -2.17 0.57
CA VAL A 159 7.56 -0.97 1.27
C VAL A 159 7.51 -1.23 2.77
N SER A 160 8.47 -0.69 3.52
CA SER A 160 8.67 -1.04 4.94
C SER A 160 8.75 0.20 5.84
N GLY A 161 8.34 0.03 7.11
CA GLY A 161 8.60 1.00 8.17
C GLY A 161 10.09 1.10 8.56
N ARG A 162 10.87 0.04 8.29
CA ARG A 162 12.32 0.00 8.55
C ARG A 162 13.09 0.95 7.64
N CYS A 163 14.27 1.40 8.06
CA CYS A 163 15.15 2.11 7.13
C CYS A 163 15.53 1.21 5.94
N ARG A 164 15.76 1.87 4.80
CA ARG A 164 16.03 1.20 3.52
C ARG A 164 17.20 0.22 3.60
N ASP A 165 18.29 0.61 4.25
CA ASP A 165 19.51 -0.20 4.31
C ASP A 165 19.29 -1.47 5.16
N LYS A 166 18.50 -1.38 6.23
CA LYS A 166 18.15 -2.52 7.08
C LYS A 166 17.26 -3.52 6.36
N VAL A 167 16.16 -3.08 5.74
CA VAL A 167 15.29 -3.99 4.98
C VAL A 167 16.02 -4.58 3.77
N TYR A 168 16.91 -3.80 3.13
CA TYR A 168 17.80 -4.33 2.09
C TYR A 168 18.72 -5.43 2.63
N SER A 169 19.33 -5.25 3.80
CA SER A 169 20.20 -6.25 4.41
C SER A 169 19.50 -7.59 4.68
N PHE A 170 18.18 -7.56 4.89
CA PHE A 170 17.36 -8.75 5.06
C PHE A 170 16.93 -9.35 3.72
N VAL A 171 16.48 -8.54 2.76
CA VAL A 171 15.94 -9.02 1.47
C VAL A 171 17.03 -9.36 0.44
N ARG A 172 18.12 -8.59 0.38
CA ARG A 172 19.32 -8.80 -0.46
C ARG A 172 19.00 -9.10 -1.93
N LEU A 173 18.11 -8.31 -2.53
CA LEU A 173 17.75 -8.38 -3.95
C LEU A 173 17.98 -7.00 -4.58
N ALA A 174 19.03 -6.85 -5.39
CA ALA A 174 19.43 -5.56 -5.95
C ALA A 174 18.51 -5.07 -7.09
N GLU A 175 17.68 -5.95 -7.62
CA GLU A 175 16.75 -5.73 -8.72
C GLU A 175 15.41 -5.09 -8.30
N LEU A 176 15.16 -4.95 -6.99
CA LEU A 176 13.92 -4.40 -6.44
C LEU A 176 14.00 -2.88 -6.22
N TYR A 177 12.82 -2.27 -6.15
CA TYR A 177 12.64 -0.97 -5.54
C TYR A 177 12.53 -1.14 -4.02
N TYR A 178 13.08 -0.20 -3.25
CA TYR A 178 12.98 -0.20 -1.80
C TYR A 178 12.47 1.15 -1.33
N ALA A 179 11.35 1.14 -0.61
CA ALA A 179 10.74 2.26 0.07
C ALA A 179 10.84 2.01 1.58
N GLY A 180 11.89 2.55 2.20
CA GLY A 180 12.11 2.48 3.64
C GLY A 180 11.45 3.64 4.39
N SER A 181 11.44 3.55 5.71
CA SER A 181 10.96 4.60 6.62
C SER A 181 9.52 5.01 6.30
N HIS A 182 8.63 4.03 6.13
CA HIS A 182 7.24 4.24 5.68
C HIS A 182 7.13 4.93 4.31
N GLY A 183 8.12 4.67 3.45
CA GLY A 183 8.23 5.23 2.12
C GLY A 183 8.83 6.63 2.04
N MET A 184 9.43 7.15 3.11
CA MET A 184 10.18 8.42 3.09
C MET A 184 11.63 8.27 2.58
N ASP A 185 12.11 7.05 2.35
CA ASP A 185 13.40 6.79 1.68
C ASP A 185 13.23 5.78 0.56
N ILE A 186 12.97 6.26 -0.66
CA ILE A 186 12.71 5.41 -1.83
C ILE A 186 13.97 5.37 -2.70
N LYS A 187 14.36 4.15 -3.12
CA LYS A 187 15.41 3.93 -4.11
C LYS A 187 15.03 2.83 -5.10
N GLY A 188 15.27 3.08 -6.37
CA GLY A 188 15.18 2.07 -7.44
C GLY A 188 16.48 1.25 -7.61
N PRO A 189 16.43 0.19 -8.41
CA PRO A 189 17.60 -0.66 -8.69
C PRO A 189 18.68 0.10 -9.47
N ALA A 190 19.95 -0.11 -9.10
CA ALA A 190 21.07 0.66 -9.65
C ALA A 190 21.38 0.41 -11.14
N LYS A 191 21.03 -0.77 -11.68
CA LYS A 191 21.29 -1.15 -13.09
C LYS A 191 20.01 -1.20 -13.94
N GLY A 192 18.97 -0.46 -13.53
CA GLY A 192 17.61 -0.65 -14.04
C GLY A 192 17.05 -2.03 -13.65
N SER A 193 15.73 -2.16 -13.56
CA SER A 193 15.11 -3.47 -13.38
C SER A 193 15.03 -4.17 -14.74
N LYS A 194 15.67 -5.33 -14.88
CA LYS A 194 15.62 -6.16 -16.11
C LYS A 194 14.42 -7.11 -16.08
N TYR A 195 13.22 -6.60 -15.81
CA TYR A 195 12.03 -7.40 -16.04
C TYR A 195 11.81 -7.50 -17.56
N LYS A 196 11.37 -8.66 -18.06
CA LYS A 196 11.09 -8.83 -19.49
C LYS A 196 9.91 -7.93 -19.86
N LYS A 197 10.16 -6.85 -20.61
CA LYS A 197 9.12 -6.01 -21.19
C LYS A 197 8.56 -6.76 -22.40
N VAL A 198 7.38 -7.37 -22.28
CA VAL A 198 6.84 -8.28 -23.32
C VAL A 198 5.75 -7.64 -24.17
N SER A 199 5.79 -6.33 -24.39
CA SER A 199 5.01 -5.73 -25.47
C SER A 199 5.77 -4.60 -26.13
N GLU A 200 5.77 -4.61 -27.46
CA GLU A 200 6.26 -3.56 -28.36
C GLU A 200 5.43 -2.25 -28.28
N LEU A 201 4.72 -2.04 -27.17
CA LEU A 201 4.16 -0.75 -26.84
C LEU A 201 5.29 0.10 -26.29
N LYS A 202 5.76 0.99 -27.16
CA LYS A 202 6.71 2.08 -26.93
C LYS A 202 6.31 2.97 -25.75
N ALA A 203 6.39 2.47 -24.53
CA ALA A 203 6.73 3.31 -23.41
C ALA A 203 8.26 3.35 -23.41
N GLU A 204 8.88 4.43 -23.89
CA GLU A 204 10.21 4.81 -23.42
C GLU A 204 10.11 4.98 -21.91
N VAL A 205 10.24 3.89 -21.17
CA VAL A 205 10.65 3.97 -19.77
C VAL A 205 12.08 4.47 -19.88
N VAL A 206 12.29 5.72 -19.49
CA VAL A 206 13.59 6.38 -19.39
C VAL A 206 14.48 5.47 -18.54
N SER A 207 15.15 4.54 -19.21
CA SER A 207 16.11 3.61 -18.65
C SER A 207 17.37 4.42 -18.41
N GLY A 208 17.42 5.12 -17.28
CA GLY A 208 18.57 5.97 -16.97
C GLY A 208 18.50 6.72 -15.64
N SER A 209 17.31 7.09 -15.17
CA SER A 209 17.21 7.87 -13.93
C SER A 209 17.15 6.95 -12.72
N SER A 210 18.22 6.95 -11.91
CA SER A 210 18.20 6.31 -10.60
C SER A 210 17.08 6.93 -9.76
N VAL A 211 15.99 6.20 -9.54
CA VAL A 211 14.91 6.67 -8.66
C VAL A 211 15.48 6.83 -7.25
N LEU A 212 15.52 8.06 -6.75
CA LEU A 212 15.83 8.40 -5.36
C LEU A 212 14.83 9.47 -4.93
N PHE A 213 14.12 9.22 -3.84
CA PHE A 213 13.13 10.16 -3.34
C PHE A 213 13.09 10.16 -1.81
N GLN A 214 13.25 11.36 -1.24
CA GLN A 214 13.39 11.59 0.20
C GLN A 214 12.64 12.87 0.60
N PRO A 215 11.30 12.83 0.72
CA PRO A 215 10.47 14.02 0.91
C PRO A 215 10.68 14.68 2.28
N ALA A 216 11.31 13.97 3.22
CA ALA A 216 11.53 14.42 4.59
C ALA A 216 13.00 14.77 4.88
N SER A 217 13.83 15.01 3.86
CA SER A 217 15.29 15.25 4.01
C SER A 217 15.63 16.34 5.03
N GLU A 218 14.84 17.41 5.09
CA GLU A 218 15.02 18.51 6.06
C GLU A 218 14.87 18.09 7.53
N PHE A 219 14.21 16.95 7.81
CA PHE A 219 13.99 16.45 9.16
C PHE A 219 15.13 15.58 9.69
N LEU A 220 16.11 15.19 8.86
CA LEU A 220 17.18 14.27 9.27
C LEU A 220 17.93 14.73 10.53
N PRO A 221 18.35 16.01 10.67
CA PRO A 221 19.02 16.46 11.89
C PRO A 221 18.12 16.36 13.13
N MET A 222 16.84 16.69 12.98
CA MET A 222 15.86 16.61 14.07
C MET A 222 15.60 15.16 14.50
N ILE A 223 15.49 14.23 13.55
CA ILE A 223 15.32 12.80 13.83
C ILE A 223 16.53 12.24 14.58
N ASP A 224 17.75 12.62 14.19
CA ASP A 224 18.97 12.21 14.88
C ASP A 224 19.04 12.74 16.32
N GLN A 225 18.64 14.01 16.54
CA GLN A 225 18.55 14.60 17.89
C GLN A 225 17.54 13.84 18.76
N VAL A 226 16.33 13.58 18.24
CA VAL A 226 15.29 12.85 18.96
C VAL A 226 15.72 11.42 19.26
N TYR A 227 16.38 10.75 18.31
CA TYR A 227 16.96 9.42 18.53
C TYR A 227 17.92 9.41 19.72
N LYS A 228 18.89 10.33 19.76
CA LYS A 228 19.85 10.43 20.86
C LYS A 228 19.19 10.69 22.20
N GLN A 229 18.21 11.60 22.25
CA GLN A 229 17.46 11.88 23.48
C GLN A 229 16.65 10.67 23.95
N LEU A 230 15.97 9.97 23.05
CA LEU A 230 15.18 8.79 23.39
C LEU A 230 16.07 7.64 23.87
N VAL A 231 17.23 7.40 23.24
CA VAL A 231 18.21 6.42 23.71
C VAL A 231 18.61 6.70 25.15
N GLU A 232 18.94 7.94 25.49
CA GLU A 232 19.36 8.29 26.84
C GLU A 232 18.21 8.18 27.84
N LYS A 233 17.03 8.73 27.53
CA LYS A 233 15.88 8.72 28.46
C LYS A 233 15.33 7.32 28.73
N THR A 234 15.34 6.44 27.74
CA THR A 234 14.76 5.09 27.86
C THR A 234 15.77 4.04 28.34
N LYS A 235 17.05 4.41 28.52
CA LYS A 235 18.13 3.52 28.95
C LYS A 235 17.84 2.79 30.26
N ALA A 236 17.09 3.43 31.16
CA ALA A 236 16.73 2.88 32.47
C ALA A 236 15.49 1.97 32.43
N THR A 237 14.82 1.82 31.27
CA THR A 237 13.65 0.96 31.10
C THR A 237 14.06 -0.37 30.47
N PRO A 238 14.19 -1.47 31.25
CA PRO A 238 14.61 -2.76 30.75
C PRO A 238 13.69 -3.27 29.64
N GLY A 239 14.27 -3.88 28.61
CA GLY A 239 13.53 -4.44 27.47
C GLY A 239 13.05 -3.41 26.44
N SER A 240 13.23 -2.11 26.68
CA SER A 240 12.99 -1.09 25.66
C SER A 240 14.16 -1.03 24.67
N LYS A 241 13.88 -0.75 23.40
CA LYS A 241 14.92 -0.61 22.36
C LYS A 241 14.56 0.54 21.44
N VAL A 242 15.47 1.50 21.30
CA VAL A 242 15.32 2.63 20.38
C VAL A 242 16.10 2.36 19.10
N GLU A 243 15.43 2.50 17.95
CA GLU A 243 15.97 2.25 16.62
C GLU A 243 15.85 3.51 15.76
N ASN A 244 16.96 3.89 15.11
CA ASN A 244 16.97 4.96 14.11
C ASN A 244 16.65 4.37 12.73
N ASN A 245 15.45 4.66 12.24
CA ASN A 245 14.96 4.28 10.93
C ASN A 245 15.13 5.41 9.89
N LYS A 246 16.13 6.29 10.05
CA LYS A 246 16.50 7.43 9.19
C LYS A 246 15.50 8.58 9.16
N PHE A 247 14.27 8.35 8.70
CA PHE A 247 13.17 9.32 8.74
C PHE A 247 12.12 8.98 9.81
N CYS A 248 12.43 8.03 10.68
CA CYS A 248 11.56 7.56 11.75
C CYS A 248 12.45 7.13 12.93
N VAL A 249 11.98 7.35 14.16
CA VAL A 249 12.57 6.71 15.35
C VAL A 249 11.55 5.74 15.92
N SER A 250 11.95 4.50 16.14
CA SER A 250 11.08 3.46 16.69
C SER A 250 11.51 3.13 18.11
N VAL A 251 10.58 3.19 19.06
CA VAL A 251 10.78 2.73 20.44
C VAL A 251 10.00 1.44 20.60
N HIS A 252 10.71 0.32 20.57
CA HIS A 252 10.15 -1.02 20.76
C HIS A 252 9.92 -1.26 22.25
N PHE A 253 8.75 -1.77 22.59
CA PHE A 253 8.35 -2.04 23.98
C PHE A 253 7.78 -3.45 24.14
N ARG A 254 8.13 -4.35 23.23
CA ARG A 254 7.67 -5.75 23.26
C ARG A 254 8.18 -6.52 24.47
N CYS A 255 9.42 -6.25 24.87
CA CYS A 255 10.10 -6.90 25.99
C CYS A 255 10.07 -6.06 27.27
N VAL A 256 9.27 -4.98 27.31
CA VAL A 256 9.11 -4.11 28.48
C VAL A 256 8.02 -4.68 29.37
N ASP A 257 8.28 -4.77 30.67
CA ASP A 257 7.29 -5.19 31.67
C ASP A 257 6.10 -4.22 31.70
N GLU A 258 4.88 -4.76 31.89
CA GLU A 258 3.65 -3.96 31.82
C GLU A 258 3.60 -2.80 32.83
N LYS A 259 4.21 -2.99 34.00
CA LYS A 259 4.32 -1.96 35.06
C LYS A 259 5.14 -0.74 34.61
N ASP A 260 6.09 -0.94 33.69
CA ASP A 260 7.03 0.09 33.23
C ASP A 260 6.54 0.79 31.95
N LEU A 261 5.43 0.33 31.34
CA LEU A 261 4.88 0.92 30.12
C LEU A 261 4.41 2.37 30.31
N SER A 262 3.87 2.69 31.49
CA SER A 262 3.43 4.07 31.80
C SER A 262 4.62 5.02 31.85
N GLU A 263 5.70 4.61 32.50
CA GLU A 263 6.93 5.38 32.59
C GLU A 263 7.56 5.58 31.21
N LEU A 264 7.67 4.51 30.41
CA LEU A 264 8.18 4.60 29.04
C LEU A 264 7.35 5.55 28.16
N ALA A 265 6.03 5.45 28.25
CA ALA A 265 5.11 6.34 27.55
C ALA A 265 5.35 7.81 27.93
N GLN A 266 5.52 8.10 29.22
CA GLN A 266 5.82 9.45 29.71
C GLN A 266 7.17 9.96 29.20
N GLN A 267 8.22 9.13 29.24
CA GLN A 267 9.54 9.47 28.72
C GLN A 267 9.47 9.85 27.23
N VAL A 268 8.82 9.03 26.40
CA VAL A 268 8.65 9.30 24.95
C VAL A 268 7.86 10.60 24.71
N LYS A 269 6.74 10.79 25.43
CA LYS A 269 5.96 12.04 25.35
C LYS A 269 6.77 13.25 25.77
N SER A 270 7.61 13.13 26.79
CA SER A 270 8.42 14.24 27.31
C SER A 270 9.39 14.76 26.25
N VAL A 271 10.05 13.87 25.49
CA VAL A 271 10.93 14.25 24.39
C VAL A 271 10.12 14.98 23.33
N LEU A 272 8.99 14.39 22.91
CA LEU A 272 8.19 14.93 21.80
C LEU A 272 7.57 16.30 22.05
N LYS A 273 7.41 16.75 23.30
CA LYS A 273 6.92 18.09 23.61
C LYS A 273 7.77 19.19 22.97
N GLU A 274 9.07 18.95 22.81
CA GLU A 274 10.02 19.90 22.22
C GLU A 274 10.00 19.87 20.67
N TYR A 275 9.31 18.90 20.06
CA TYR A 275 9.37 18.65 18.61
C TYR A 275 7.96 18.61 17.98
N PRO A 276 7.24 19.76 17.89
CA PRO A 276 5.86 19.80 17.39
C PRO A 276 5.73 19.44 15.91
N LYS A 277 6.83 19.44 15.15
CA LYS A 277 6.86 19.01 13.74
C LYS A 277 6.95 17.48 13.58
N LEU A 278 7.02 16.73 14.68
CA LEU A 278 6.97 15.27 14.69
C LEU A 278 5.64 14.80 15.26
N ARG A 279 5.21 13.63 14.81
CA ARG A 279 4.04 12.93 15.32
C ARG A 279 4.42 11.56 15.85
N LEU A 280 3.71 11.17 16.91
CA LEU A 280 3.79 9.83 17.48
C LEU A 280 2.68 8.96 16.90
N THR A 281 3.06 7.82 16.35
CA THR A 281 2.13 6.76 15.97
C THR A 281 2.48 5.47 16.70
N GLN A 282 1.52 4.56 16.75
CA GLN A 282 1.66 3.29 17.44
C GLN A 282 1.44 2.16 16.44
N GLY A 283 2.43 1.28 16.34
CA GLY A 283 2.35 0.00 15.64
C GLY A 283 2.26 -1.17 16.63
N ARG A 284 2.55 -2.38 16.18
CA ARG A 284 2.51 -3.59 17.02
C ARG A 284 3.67 -3.67 18.00
N LYS A 285 3.42 -3.29 19.25
CA LYS A 285 4.45 -3.19 20.32
C LYS A 285 5.62 -2.26 19.96
N VAL A 286 5.34 -1.22 19.20
CA VAL A 286 6.31 -0.18 18.81
C VAL A 286 5.66 1.19 18.78
N LEU A 287 6.36 2.19 19.30
CA LEU A 287 6.04 3.60 19.17
C LEU A 287 6.90 4.19 18.06
N GLU A 288 6.30 4.88 17.11
CA GLU A 288 6.98 5.42 15.93
C GLU A 288 6.88 6.94 15.93
N ILE A 289 8.03 7.59 15.91
CA ILE A 289 8.17 9.04 15.83
C ILE A 289 8.54 9.39 14.39
N ARG A 290 7.69 10.13 13.70
CA ARG A 290 7.86 10.48 12.29
C ARG A 290 7.57 11.94 12.00
N PRO A 291 8.16 12.55 10.96
CA PRO A 291 7.80 13.89 10.50
C PRO A 291 6.30 14.04 10.22
N THR A 292 5.75 15.19 10.58
CA THR A 292 4.36 15.56 10.29
C THR A 292 4.27 16.11 8.87
N ILE A 293 4.45 15.23 7.89
CA ILE A 293 4.25 15.51 6.47
C ILE A 293 3.08 14.69 5.93
N LYS A 294 2.46 15.16 4.84
CA LYS A 294 1.39 14.44 4.14
C LYS A 294 1.97 13.31 3.29
N TRP A 295 2.54 12.31 3.97
CA TRP A 295 3.18 11.15 3.37
C TRP A 295 2.86 9.88 4.16
N ASP A 296 2.62 8.80 3.43
CA ASP A 296 2.28 7.47 3.92
C ASP A 296 2.65 6.40 2.86
N LYS A 297 2.40 5.12 3.16
CA LYS A 297 2.69 4.03 2.22
C LYS A 297 1.85 4.10 0.94
N GLY A 298 0.65 4.67 0.99
CA GLY A 298 -0.18 4.94 -0.18
C GLY A 298 0.46 5.96 -1.12
N LYS A 299 1.00 7.07 -0.57
CA LYS A 299 1.78 8.05 -1.33
C LYS A 299 3.07 7.47 -1.91
N ALA A 300 3.73 6.58 -1.18
CA ALA A 300 4.88 5.86 -1.71
C ALA A 300 4.51 4.95 -2.91
N LEU A 301 3.37 4.26 -2.85
CA LEU A 301 2.83 3.49 -3.97
C LEU A 301 2.53 4.38 -5.18
N GLU A 302 1.86 5.51 -4.99
CA GLU A 302 1.55 6.44 -6.09
C GLU A 302 2.84 6.97 -6.75
N PHE A 303 3.81 7.39 -5.94
CA PHE A 303 5.11 7.86 -6.43
C PHE A 303 5.86 6.79 -7.23
N LEU A 304 5.83 5.53 -6.77
CA LEU A 304 6.48 4.43 -7.47
C LEU A 304 5.77 4.10 -8.78
N LEU A 305 4.43 4.12 -8.82
CA LEU A 305 3.68 3.98 -10.07
C LEU A 305 4.01 5.09 -11.06
N GLU A 306 4.07 6.34 -10.59
CA GLU A 306 4.48 7.49 -11.40
C GLU A 306 5.90 7.34 -11.93
N SER A 307 6.85 6.97 -11.08
CA SER A 307 8.25 6.74 -11.44
C SER A 307 8.44 5.61 -12.45
N LEU A 308 7.52 4.65 -12.49
CA LEU A 308 7.47 3.56 -13.46
C LEU A 308 6.77 3.94 -14.77
N GLY A 309 6.24 5.18 -14.88
CA GLY A 309 5.51 5.66 -16.06
C GLY A 309 4.02 5.30 -16.06
N PHE A 310 3.46 4.90 -14.92
CA PHE A 310 2.07 4.45 -14.79
C PHE A 310 1.13 5.47 -14.14
N ALA A 311 1.55 6.73 -13.92
CA ALA A 311 0.73 7.76 -13.28
C ALA A 311 -0.70 7.86 -13.86
N ASN A 312 -0.79 7.88 -15.19
CA ASN A 312 -2.05 8.03 -15.95
C ASN A 312 -2.38 6.77 -16.78
N CYS A 313 -1.80 5.62 -16.44
CA CYS A 313 -2.02 4.39 -17.19
C CYS A 313 -3.27 3.67 -16.67
N ASN A 314 -4.29 3.50 -17.51
CA ASN A 314 -5.47 2.69 -17.17
C ASN A 314 -5.23 1.19 -17.28
N ASN A 315 -4.10 0.80 -17.90
CA ASN A 315 -3.73 -0.58 -18.13
C ASN A 315 -2.65 -1.06 -17.14
N VAL A 316 -2.67 -0.56 -15.91
CA VAL A 316 -1.80 -1.00 -14.80
C VAL A 316 -2.64 -1.75 -13.76
N PHE A 317 -2.06 -2.77 -13.15
CA PHE A 317 -2.69 -3.59 -12.13
C PHE A 317 -1.77 -3.74 -10.92
N PRO A 318 -1.75 -2.74 -10.03
CA PRO A 318 -0.93 -2.78 -8.82
C PRO A 318 -1.50 -3.77 -7.79
N VAL A 319 -0.64 -4.62 -7.25
CA VAL A 319 -0.98 -5.54 -6.17
C VAL A 319 -0.16 -5.17 -4.95
N TYR A 320 -0.82 -4.86 -3.84
CA TYR A 320 -0.17 -4.60 -2.57
C TYR A 320 -0.46 -5.72 -1.57
N ILE A 321 0.57 -6.27 -0.94
CA ILE A 321 0.43 -7.26 0.14
C ILE A 321 1.02 -6.67 1.42
N GLY A 322 0.23 -6.63 2.50
CA GLY A 322 0.64 -6.05 3.78
C GLY A 322 -0.17 -6.58 4.95
N ASP A 323 0.32 -6.42 6.17
CA ASP A 323 -0.27 -7.04 7.36
C ASP A 323 -0.83 -6.02 8.36
N ASP A 324 -0.31 -4.79 8.36
CA ASP A 324 -0.52 -3.84 9.45
C ASP A 324 -1.26 -2.57 9.03
N ARG A 325 -1.66 -1.78 10.04
CA ARG A 325 -2.48 -0.57 9.84
C ARG A 325 -1.88 0.42 8.85
N THR A 326 -0.56 0.49 8.71
CA THR A 326 0.08 1.40 7.76
C THR A 326 -0.10 0.98 6.30
N ASP A 327 -0.43 -0.28 6.04
CA ASP A 327 -0.68 -0.79 4.68
C ASP A 327 -2.11 -0.43 4.21
N GLU A 328 -3.02 -0.11 5.14
CA GLU A 328 -4.36 0.40 4.82
C GLU A 328 -4.32 1.67 3.98
N ASP A 329 -3.30 2.52 4.20
CA ASP A 329 -3.09 3.72 3.38
C ASP A 329 -2.90 3.34 1.90
N ALA A 330 -2.17 2.25 1.61
CA ALA A 330 -2.00 1.74 0.26
C ALA A 330 -3.24 1.02 -0.27
N PHE A 331 -3.89 0.18 0.54
CA PHE A 331 -5.11 -0.52 0.14
C PHE A 331 -6.23 0.45 -0.23
N LYS A 332 -6.38 1.54 0.54
CA LYS A 332 -7.36 2.59 0.25
C LYS A 332 -7.09 3.25 -1.10
N ILE A 333 -5.84 3.60 -1.40
CA ILE A 333 -5.47 4.17 -2.71
C ILE A 333 -5.85 3.20 -3.84
N LEU A 334 -5.58 1.90 -3.69
CA LEU A 334 -5.95 0.91 -4.72
C LEU A 334 -7.46 0.80 -4.91
N ARG A 335 -8.20 0.78 -3.82
CA ARG A 335 -9.68 0.76 -3.82
C ARG A 335 -10.25 2.01 -4.49
N ASP A 336 -9.78 3.19 -4.10
CA ASP A 336 -10.26 4.48 -4.61
C ASP A 336 -9.94 4.66 -6.10
N ARG A 337 -8.80 4.12 -6.57
CA ARG A 337 -8.42 4.12 -7.99
C ARG A 337 -9.23 3.13 -8.83
N GLY A 338 -9.83 2.11 -8.22
CA GLY A 338 -10.49 1.01 -8.92
C GLY A 338 -9.55 0.17 -9.80
N GLN A 339 -8.24 0.22 -9.51
CA GLN A 339 -7.18 -0.45 -10.28
C GLN A 339 -6.33 -1.28 -9.34
N GLY A 340 -6.22 -2.59 -9.61
CA GLY A 340 -5.49 -3.51 -8.75
C GLY A 340 -6.23 -3.83 -7.45
N PHE A 341 -5.51 -4.38 -6.47
CA PHE A 341 -6.09 -4.71 -5.17
C PHE A 341 -5.05 -4.78 -4.05
N GLY A 342 -5.55 -4.63 -2.82
CA GLY A 342 -4.82 -4.95 -1.61
C GLY A 342 -5.10 -6.38 -1.13
N ILE A 343 -4.08 -7.04 -0.59
CA ILE A 343 -4.18 -8.32 0.12
C ILE A 343 -3.71 -8.11 1.57
N LEU A 344 -4.60 -8.33 2.53
CA LEU A 344 -4.28 -8.30 3.95
C LEU A 344 -3.69 -9.64 4.41
N VAL A 345 -2.54 -9.61 5.10
CA VAL A 345 -1.99 -10.79 5.80
C VAL A 345 -2.44 -10.76 7.26
N SER A 346 -3.35 -11.65 7.64
CA SER A 346 -3.87 -11.73 9.00
C SER A 346 -4.60 -13.05 9.28
N LYS A 347 -4.28 -13.68 10.40
CA LYS A 347 -5.03 -14.84 10.93
C LYS A 347 -6.40 -14.47 11.51
N PHE A 348 -6.58 -13.19 11.82
CA PHE A 348 -7.75 -12.68 12.52
C PHE A 348 -8.48 -11.64 11.66
N PRO A 349 -9.82 -11.58 11.76
CA PRO A 349 -10.60 -10.50 11.16
C PRO A 349 -10.09 -9.12 11.56
N LYS A 350 -9.98 -8.22 10.59
CA LYS A 350 -9.65 -6.80 10.80
C LYS A 350 -10.52 -5.93 9.91
N GLU A 351 -10.81 -4.72 10.35
CA GLU A 351 -11.32 -3.70 9.44
C GLU A 351 -10.22 -3.39 8.42
N THR A 352 -10.53 -3.51 7.13
CA THR A 352 -9.54 -3.36 6.06
C THR A 352 -10.17 -2.87 4.76
N SER A 353 -9.37 -2.11 4.01
CA SER A 353 -9.63 -1.68 2.64
C SER A 353 -9.10 -2.67 1.60
N ALA A 354 -8.40 -3.73 2.02
CA ALA A 354 -8.00 -4.83 1.14
C ALA A 354 -9.22 -5.48 0.47
N SER A 355 -8.99 -6.15 -0.65
CA SER A 355 -10.02 -6.92 -1.38
C SER A 355 -9.95 -8.41 -1.06
N TYR A 356 -8.78 -8.89 -0.67
CA TYR A 356 -8.50 -10.27 -0.36
C TYR A 356 -7.70 -10.39 0.92
N SER A 357 -7.63 -11.61 1.46
CA SER A 357 -6.81 -11.93 2.63
C SER A 357 -5.91 -13.14 2.40
N LEU A 358 -4.85 -13.22 3.20
CA LEU A 358 -3.99 -14.39 3.43
C LEU A 358 -3.83 -14.54 4.94
N GLN A 359 -3.68 -15.76 5.44
CA GLN A 359 -3.63 -16.00 6.89
C GLN A 359 -2.25 -15.68 7.48
N GLU A 360 -1.17 -15.98 6.75
CA GLU A 360 0.20 -15.89 7.28
C GLU A 360 1.26 -15.67 6.18
N PRO A 361 2.48 -15.24 6.55
CA PRO A 361 3.59 -15.04 5.60
C PRO A 361 3.90 -16.24 4.70
N THR A 362 3.71 -17.46 5.19
CA THR A 362 3.85 -18.70 4.43
C THR A 362 2.87 -18.76 3.27
N GLU A 363 1.61 -18.38 3.49
CA GLU A 363 0.61 -18.23 2.43
C GLU A 363 0.94 -17.07 1.49
N ALA A 364 1.60 -16.00 1.93
CA ALA A 364 2.12 -14.99 1.01
C ALA A 364 3.14 -15.59 0.05
N SER A 365 4.01 -16.51 0.49
CA SER A 365 4.90 -17.24 -0.41
C SER A 365 4.10 -18.05 -1.42
N TYR A 366 3.09 -18.80 -0.97
CA TYR A 366 2.25 -19.61 -1.85
C TYR A 366 1.39 -18.78 -2.80
N GLY A 367 0.82 -17.67 -2.35
CA GLY A 367 0.02 -16.75 -3.15
C GLY A 367 0.86 -16.06 -4.20
N LEU A 368 2.09 -15.65 -3.83
CA LEU A 368 3.08 -15.13 -4.77
C LEU A 368 3.53 -16.21 -5.78
N PHE A 369 3.66 -17.48 -5.36
CA PHE A 369 3.92 -18.62 -6.25
C PHE A 369 2.71 -19.01 -7.11
N ALA A 370 1.49 -18.89 -6.59
CA ALA A 370 0.25 -19.19 -7.30
C ALA A 370 0.06 -18.13 -8.39
N THR A 371 0.31 -16.84 -8.11
CA THR A 371 0.46 -15.77 -9.14
C THR A 371 1.60 -16.02 -10.14
N LEU A 372 2.29 -17.16 -10.05
CA LEU A 372 3.30 -17.63 -10.98
C LEU A 372 3.02 -19.06 -11.48
N GLY A 373 1.78 -19.56 -11.41
CA GLY A 373 1.34 -20.82 -12.02
C GLY A 373 2.03 -21.02 -13.38
N PRO A 374 2.50 -22.24 -13.65
CA PRO A 374 3.77 -22.52 -14.34
C PRO A 374 4.08 -21.44 -15.35
N MET A 375 5.00 -20.53 -14.98
CA MET A 375 5.57 -19.32 -15.63
C MET A 375 5.18 -18.97 -17.09
N GLU A 376 4.81 -19.92 -17.92
CA GLU A 376 4.16 -19.75 -19.21
C GLU A 376 2.71 -19.28 -19.14
N THR A 377 1.87 -19.72 -18.18
CA THR A 377 0.42 -19.45 -18.24
C THR A 377 0.06 -17.99 -17.94
N ILE A 378 0.69 -17.36 -16.94
CA ILE A 378 0.40 -15.96 -16.57
C ILE A 378 1.10 -15.00 -17.53
N THR A 379 2.29 -15.36 -17.99
CA THR A 379 2.97 -14.66 -19.08
C THR A 379 2.07 -14.68 -20.33
N ARG A 380 1.57 -15.85 -20.79
CA ARG A 380 0.68 -15.98 -21.96
C ARG A 380 -0.71 -15.34 -21.76
N ALA A 381 -1.34 -15.52 -20.60
CA ALA A 381 -2.67 -14.99 -20.30
C ALA A 381 -2.69 -13.47 -20.12
N VAL A 382 -1.64 -12.89 -19.52
CA VAL A 382 -1.47 -11.43 -19.46
C VAL A 382 -1.06 -10.86 -20.84
N GLN A 383 -0.47 -11.68 -21.72
CA GLN A 383 -0.03 -11.28 -23.08
C GLN A 383 -1.10 -11.34 -24.17
N GLY A 384 -2.27 -11.97 -23.94
CA GLY A 384 -3.26 -12.16 -25.00
C GLY A 384 -2.76 -12.97 -26.20
N VAL A 385 -1.63 -13.67 -26.04
CA VAL A 385 -1.07 -14.56 -27.05
C VAL A 385 -1.58 -15.96 -26.74
N LYS A 386 -2.55 -16.41 -27.55
CA LYS A 386 -3.02 -17.81 -27.56
C LYS A 386 -1.90 -18.77 -27.94
#